data_AF-A0A9N8DQQ2-F1
#
_entry.id   AF-A0A9N8DQQ2-F1
#
_cell.length_a   1.000
_cell.length_b   1.000
_cell.length_c   1.000
_cell.angle_alpha   90.00
_cell.angle_beta   90.00
_cell.angle_gamma   90.00
#
_symmetry.space_group_name_H-M   'P 1'
#
loop_
_entity.id
_entity.type
_entity.pdbx_description
1 polymer ?
#
loop_
_entity_poly.entity_id
_entity_poly.type
_entity_poly.pdbx_seq_one_letter_code
_entity_poly.pdbx_strand_id
1 'polypeptide(L)'
;MSTPTKATRFTPKDPKIIHAQRQRLILAKYPQIRELYGPDIRLFYSMVAITAAQFTLAYFASKIESNWSFVFVAWSLGGLLTHWLSLGNHELGHNLAFKTPIFNEALGMFANLAQAIPSMMSFKKYHAPHHYHLNDAEKDPDAPTTWEAGFFNTPWRKAAWMMCQSLFYALRPLITMPKPPSAKEIFNVVFVLSFDALLVYSGPTGFRMALFNFISTLLGMGIHPIAGHFISEHYDLYNDDSGQETYSYYGPLNYFAFNVGYHNEHHDFPKISGFNLPKVTAIAPEFYMNLNPHYSWSKIVYDYIMGSDTGPYKRIIRRERPKAQ
;
A
#
# COMPACT_ATOMS: atom_id res chain seq x y z
N MET A 1 12.78 -31.03 18.31
CA MET A 1 11.70 -30.29 17.65
C MET A 1 11.01 -29.45 18.71
N SER A 2 11.32 -28.16 18.78
CA SER A 2 10.65 -27.24 19.71
C SER A 2 9.24 -26.98 19.20
N THR A 3 8.25 -27.20 20.06
CA THR A 3 6.88 -26.74 19.86
C THR A 3 6.89 -25.22 19.63
N PRO A 4 6.23 -24.70 18.58
CA PRO A 4 6.12 -23.26 18.39
C PRO A 4 5.42 -22.67 19.62
N THR A 5 6.03 -21.67 20.25
CA THR A 5 5.39 -20.87 21.29
C THR A 5 4.06 -20.32 20.77
N LYS A 6 3.05 -20.18 21.64
CA LYS A 6 1.70 -19.66 21.31
C LYS A 6 1.69 -18.35 20.48
N ALA A 7 2.82 -17.64 20.40
CA ALA A 7 3.03 -16.37 19.72
C ALA A 7 3.04 -16.43 18.17
N THR A 8 2.89 -17.59 17.51
CA THR A 8 2.98 -17.67 16.02
C THR A 8 1.69 -18.10 15.33
N ARG A 9 0.52 -17.75 15.87
CA ARG A 9 -0.79 -18.07 15.29
C ARG A 9 -1.61 -16.81 15.08
N PHE A 10 -2.30 -16.71 13.95
CA PHE A 10 -3.26 -15.64 13.69
C PHE A 10 -4.39 -15.63 14.73
N THR A 11 -4.90 -14.45 15.05
CA THR A 11 -6.04 -14.26 15.96
C THR A 11 -7.36 -14.44 15.18
N PRO A 12 -8.17 -15.49 15.45
CA PRO A 12 -9.47 -15.68 14.81
C PRO A 12 -10.53 -14.76 15.44
N LYS A 13 -11.34 -14.05 14.62
CA LYS A 13 -12.49 -13.25 15.09
C LYS A 13 -13.76 -13.45 14.25
N ASP A 14 -14.90 -13.12 14.86
CA ASP A 14 -16.27 -13.28 14.31
C ASP A 14 -16.49 -12.31 13.11
N PRO A 15 -17.27 -12.68 12.08
CA PRO A 15 -17.18 -12.12 10.73
C PRO A 15 -17.95 -10.80 10.53
N LYS A 16 -18.20 -10.02 11.57
CA LYS A 16 -18.88 -8.72 11.40
C LYS A 16 -17.96 -7.80 10.61
N ILE A 17 -18.32 -7.49 9.36
CA ILE A 17 -17.61 -6.54 8.51
C ILE A 17 -17.77 -5.14 9.13
N ILE A 18 -16.81 -4.76 9.98
CA ILE A 18 -16.82 -3.54 10.79
C ILE A 18 -17.03 -2.31 9.89
N HIS A 19 -16.34 -2.27 8.75
CA HIS A 19 -16.39 -1.17 7.79
C HIS A 19 -17.77 -0.96 7.15
N ALA A 20 -18.39 -2.02 6.62
CA ALA A 20 -19.71 -1.92 6.01
C ALA A 20 -20.80 -1.50 7.02
N GLN A 21 -20.70 -2.00 8.26
CA GLN A 21 -21.59 -1.61 9.33
C GLN A 21 -21.38 -0.13 9.72
N ARG A 22 -20.12 0.29 9.93
CA ARG A 22 -19.77 1.66 10.29
C ARG A 22 -20.18 2.64 9.19
N GLN A 23 -19.92 2.33 7.92
CA GLN A 23 -20.39 3.09 6.77
C GLN A 23 -21.90 3.30 6.80
N ARG A 24 -22.70 2.24 7.03
CA ARG A 24 -24.16 2.34 7.10
C ARG A 24 -24.63 3.25 8.24
N LEU A 25 -24.04 3.13 9.42
CA LEU A 25 -24.38 3.96 10.59
C LEU A 25 -24.03 5.43 10.36
N ILE A 26 -22.84 5.69 9.81
CA ILE A 26 -22.38 7.03 9.47
C ILE A 26 -23.31 7.65 8.42
N LEU A 27 -23.63 6.96 7.32
CA LEU A 27 -24.51 7.51 6.29
C LEU A 27 -25.96 7.74 6.75
N ALA A 28 -26.43 6.98 7.74
CA ALA A 28 -27.73 7.21 8.35
C ALA A 28 -27.76 8.48 9.21
N LYS A 29 -26.67 8.77 9.93
CA LYS A 29 -26.56 9.95 10.80
C LYS A 29 -26.09 11.21 10.07
N TYR A 30 -25.19 11.05 9.10
CA TYR A 30 -24.51 12.12 8.36
C TYR A 30 -24.63 11.90 6.84
N PRO A 31 -25.83 12.03 6.26
CA PRO A 31 -26.05 11.82 4.83
C PRO A 31 -25.22 12.74 3.93
N GLN A 32 -24.78 13.91 4.43
CA GLN A 32 -23.93 14.86 3.71
C GLN A 32 -22.55 14.28 3.30
N ILE A 33 -22.08 13.18 3.92
CA ILE A 33 -20.86 12.49 3.48
C ILE A 33 -20.98 12.02 2.02
N ARG A 34 -22.20 11.81 1.51
CA ARG A 34 -22.45 11.48 0.09
C ARG A 34 -21.92 12.53 -0.87
N GLU A 35 -21.82 13.79 -0.45
CA GLU A 35 -21.29 14.89 -1.27
C GLU A 35 -19.77 14.79 -1.49
N LEU A 36 -19.07 14.01 -0.66
CA LEU A 36 -17.63 13.80 -0.77
C LEU A 36 -17.26 12.68 -1.77
N TYR A 37 -18.25 11.91 -2.25
CA TYR A 37 -18.01 10.80 -3.18
C TYR A 37 -17.68 11.28 -4.58
N GLY A 38 -16.79 10.54 -5.23
CA GLY A 38 -16.50 10.69 -6.64
C GLY A 38 -15.06 11.12 -6.92
N PRO A 39 -14.74 11.30 -8.21
CA PRO A 39 -13.37 11.61 -8.62
C PRO A 39 -12.98 13.04 -8.27
N ASP A 40 -11.69 13.21 -8.02
CA ASP A 40 -11.03 14.45 -7.67
C ASP A 40 -9.87 14.71 -8.64
N ILE A 41 -10.01 15.75 -9.47
CA ILE A 41 -9.04 16.07 -10.51
C ILE A 41 -7.67 16.49 -9.94
N ARG A 42 -7.59 16.86 -8.66
CA ARG A 42 -6.30 17.17 -8.01
C ARG A 42 -5.34 16.00 -8.09
N LEU A 43 -5.86 14.76 -8.04
CA LEU A 43 -5.06 13.55 -8.17
C LEU A 43 -4.35 13.47 -9.52
N PHE A 44 -5.01 13.87 -10.63
CA PHE A 44 -4.36 13.91 -11.94
C PHE A 44 -3.16 14.85 -11.95
N TYR A 45 -3.34 16.09 -11.49
CA TYR A 45 -2.26 17.07 -11.46
C TYR A 45 -1.11 16.64 -10.54
N SER A 46 -1.42 16.08 -9.37
CA SER A 46 -0.41 15.54 -8.47
C SER A 46 0.37 14.39 -9.11
N MET A 47 -0.30 13.43 -9.73
CA MET A 47 0.35 12.29 -10.38
C MET A 47 1.31 12.75 -11.48
N VAL A 48 0.86 13.64 -12.37
CA VAL A 48 1.71 14.19 -13.44
C VAL A 48 2.91 14.95 -12.86
N ALA A 49 2.69 15.78 -11.84
CA ALA A 49 3.75 16.55 -11.21
C ALA A 49 4.80 15.67 -10.51
N ILE A 50 4.36 14.64 -9.77
CA ILE A 50 5.26 13.72 -9.06
C ILE A 50 6.01 12.84 -10.06
N THR A 51 5.37 12.36 -11.14
CA THR A 51 6.05 11.62 -12.22
C THR A 51 7.13 12.48 -12.88
N ALA A 52 6.82 13.74 -13.20
CA ALA A 52 7.80 14.67 -13.76
C ALA A 52 8.95 14.95 -12.77
N ALA A 53 8.64 15.14 -11.48
CA ALA A 53 9.63 15.34 -10.43
C ALA A 53 10.57 14.13 -10.29
N GLN A 54 10.03 12.91 -10.33
CA GLN A 54 10.83 11.69 -10.24
C GLN A 54 11.76 11.51 -11.45
N PHE A 55 11.29 11.77 -12.68
CA PHE A 55 12.15 11.75 -13.86
C PHE A 55 13.23 12.83 -13.82
N THR A 56 12.87 14.02 -13.35
CA THR A 56 13.83 15.13 -13.16
C THR A 56 14.90 14.74 -12.15
N LEU A 57 14.50 14.19 -11.01
CA LEU A 57 15.41 13.69 -9.99
C LEU A 57 16.31 12.58 -10.54
N ALA A 58 15.76 11.62 -11.30
CA ALA A 58 16.51 10.54 -11.92
C ALA A 58 17.58 11.08 -12.90
N TYR A 59 17.23 12.10 -13.69
CA TYR A 59 18.18 12.75 -14.60
C TYR A 59 19.36 13.37 -13.85
N PHE A 60 19.11 14.13 -12.78
CA PHE A 60 20.19 14.71 -11.98
C PHE A 60 20.98 13.64 -11.21
N ALA A 61 20.30 12.66 -10.62
CA ALA A 61 20.94 11.54 -9.92
C ALA A 61 21.82 10.70 -10.85
N SER A 62 21.48 10.63 -12.15
CA SER A 62 22.30 9.95 -13.14
C SER A 62 23.73 10.52 -13.23
N LYS A 63 23.96 11.75 -12.77
CA LYS A 63 25.27 12.42 -12.79
C LYS A 63 26.07 12.23 -11.50
N ILE A 64 25.51 11.58 -10.49
CA ILE A 64 26.19 11.30 -9.22
C ILE A 64 27.21 10.18 -9.42
N GLU A 65 28.50 10.47 -9.30
CA GLU A 65 29.55 9.46 -9.47
C GLU A 65 29.63 8.46 -8.31
N SER A 66 29.42 8.93 -7.07
CA SER A 66 29.44 8.08 -5.89
C SER A 66 28.22 7.16 -5.85
N ASN A 67 28.45 5.85 -5.98
CA ASN A 67 27.39 4.84 -5.87
C ASN A 67 26.65 4.91 -4.52
N TRP A 68 27.33 5.25 -3.43
CA TRP A 68 26.69 5.43 -2.12
C TRP A 68 25.76 6.64 -2.09
N SER A 69 26.19 7.76 -2.65
CA SER A 69 25.34 8.95 -2.75
C SER A 69 24.15 8.69 -3.68
N PHE A 70 24.37 7.98 -4.79
CA PHE A 70 23.31 7.59 -5.72
C PHE A 70 22.24 6.74 -5.02
N VAL A 71 22.64 5.68 -4.31
CA VAL A 71 21.73 4.81 -3.57
C VAL A 71 21.05 5.56 -2.42
N PHE A 72 21.74 6.44 -1.72
CA PHE A 72 21.15 7.25 -0.65
C PHE A 72 20.05 8.21 -1.17
N VAL A 73 20.30 8.88 -2.30
CA VAL A 73 19.29 9.74 -2.95
C VAL A 73 18.12 8.91 -3.48
N ALA A 74 18.40 7.71 -4.02
CA ALA A 74 17.37 6.78 -4.47
C ALA A 74 16.51 6.29 -3.30
N TRP A 75 17.09 5.97 -2.14
CA TRP A 75 16.35 5.55 -0.95
C TRP A 75 15.53 6.70 -0.37
N SER A 76 16.09 7.91 -0.30
CA SER A 76 15.45 9.06 0.36
C SER A 76 14.41 9.75 -0.53
N LEU A 77 14.82 10.70 -1.38
CA LEU A 77 13.90 11.47 -2.21
C LEU A 77 13.26 10.60 -3.31
N GLY A 78 14.05 9.73 -3.95
CA GLY A 78 13.52 8.82 -4.96
C GLY A 78 12.50 7.85 -4.37
N GLY A 79 12.81 7.26 -3.21
CA GLY A 79 11.95 6.34 -2.50
C GLY A 79 10.65 7.00 -2.05
N LEU A 80 10.73 8.24 -1.54
CA LEU A 80 9.56 9.02 -1.19
C LEU A 80 8.65 9.28 -2.40
N LEU A 81 9.19 9.77 -3.52
CA LEU A 81 8.41 10.10 -4.71
C LEU A 81 7.80 8.85 -5.38
N THR A 82 8.58 7.78 -5.51
CA THR A 82 8.08 6.51 -6.09
C THR A 82 7.01 5.87 -5.21
N HIS A 83 7.14 5.97 -3.88
CA HIS A 83 6.10 5.51 -2.97
C HIS A 83 4.85 6.40 -3.01
N TRP A 84 5.02 7.72 -3.14
CA TRP A 84 3.91 8.64 -3.35
C TRP A 84 3.14 8.29 -4.64
N LEU A 85 3.83 7.96 -5.74
CA LEU A 85 3.21 7.44 -6.96
C LEU A 85 2.48 6.11 -6.72
N SER A 86 3.01 5.21 -5.89
CA SER A 86 2.33 3.96 -5.54
C SER A 86 1.00 4.21 -4.81
N LEU A 87 0.97 5.16 -3.88
CA LEU A 87 -0.26 5.53 -3.19
C LEU A 87 -1.23 6.32 -4.09
N GLY A 88 -0.70 7.04 -5.08
CA GLY A 88 -1.53 7.59 -6.15
C GLY A 88 -2.14 6.51 -7.04
N ASN A 89 -1.37 5.48 -7.41
CA ASN A 89 -1.89 4.31 -8.11
C ASN A 89 -2.96 3.56 -7.31
N HIS A 90 -2.84 3.53 -5.98
CA HIS A 90 -3.89 3.05 -5.10
C HIS A 90 -5.20 3.83 -5.31
N GLU A 91 -5.17 5.16 -5.24
CA GLU A 91 -6.35 6.00 -5.48
C GLU A 91 -6.92 5.82 -6.91
N LEU A 92 -6.05 5.68 -7.92
CA LEU A 92 -6.45 5.40 -9.30
C LEU A 92 -7.08 4.01 -9.47
N GLY A 93 -6.70 3.04 -8.64
CA GLY A 93 -7.32 1.73 -8.55
C GLY A 93 -8.81 1.82 -8.20
N HIS A 94 -9.18 2.81 -7.37
CA HIS A 94 -10.55 3.15 -7.02
C HIS A 94 -11.25 4.08 -8.04
N ASN A 95 -10.55 4.47 -9.10
CA ASN A 95 -11.01 5.42 -10.14
C ASN A 95 -11.28 6.84 -9.59
N LEU A 96 -10.41 7.32 -8.70
CA LEU A 96 -10.61 8.58 -7.98
C LEU A 96 -10.04 9.82 -8.69
N ALA A 97 -9.42 9.73 -9.87
CA ALA A 97 -9.06 10.91 -10.66
C ALA A 97 -10.11 11.24 -11.73
N PHE A 98 -10.70 10.22 -12.36
CA PHE A 98 -11.66 10.38 -13.45
C PHE A 98 -12.86 9.45 -13.31
N LYS A 99 -14.03 9.89 -13.78
CA LYS A 99 -15.24 9.04 -13.84
C LYS A 99 -15.04 7.83 -14.75
N THR A 100 -14.31 8.01 -15.85
CA THR A 100 -14.04 6.95 -16.84
C THR A 100 -12.85 6.09 -16.39
N PRO A 101 -13.04 4.78 -16.13
CA PRO A 101 -11.99 3.94 -15.55
C PRO A 101 -10.69 3.88 -16.37
N ILE A 102 -10.78 3.89 -17.70
CA ILE A 102 -9.61 3.77 -18.58
C ILE A 102 -8.63 4.94 -18.44
N PHE A 103 -9.10 6.14 -18.09
CA PHE A 103 -8.21 7.29 -17.88
C PHE A 103 -7.42 7.19 -16.58
N ASN A 104 -7.99 6.56 -15.53
CA ASN A 104 -7.26 6.28 -14.30
C ASN A 104 -6.20 5.18 -14.54
N GLU A 105 -6.56 4.15 -15.31
CA GLU A 105 -5.63 3.07 -15.68
C GLU A 105 -4.46 3.61 -16.50
N ALA A 106 -4.74 4.44 -17.51
CA ALA A 106 -3.70 5.06 -18.34
C ALA A 106 -2.78 5.97 -17.52
N LEU A 107 -3.32 6.79 -16.62
CA LEU A 107 -2.53 7.64 -15.74
C LEU A 107 -1.64 6.81 -14.79
N GLY A 108 -2.15 5.70 -14.25
CA GLY A 108 -1.35 4.84 -13.38
C GLY A 108 -0.26 4.07 -14.12
N MET A 109 -0.53 3.60 -15.34
CA MET A 109 0.49 3.03 -16.22
C MET A 109 1.56 4.07 -16.59
N PHE A 110 1.17 5.33 -16.80
CA PHE A 110 2.12 6.43 -17.02
C PHE A 110 3.00 6.67 -15.79
N ALA A 111 2.43 6.66 -14.58
CA ALA A 111 3.20 6.76 -13.35
C ALA A 111 4.19 5.60 -13.17
N ASN A 112 3.83 4.38 -13.60
CA ASN A 112 4.74 3.23 -13.57
C ASN A 112 6.02 3.44 -14.40
N LEU A 113 6.01 4.30 -15.43
CA LEU A 113 7.23 4.64 -16.16
C LEU A 113 8.29 5.30 -15.26
N ALA A 114 7.87 6.15 -14.33
CA ALA A 114 8.77 6.76 -13.35
C ALA A 114 9.14 5.81 -12.19
N GLN A 115 8.42 4.69 -12.05
CA GLN A 115 8.71 3.67 -11.05
C GLN A 115 9.58 2.53 -11.61
N ALA A 116 9.71 2.40 -12.94
CA ALA A 116 10.38 1.30 -13.62
C ALA A 116 9.83 -0.10 -13.26
N ILE A 117 8.57 -0.17 -12.82
CA ILE A 117 7.89 -1.42 -12.43
C ILE A 117 6.42 -1.36 -12.89
N PRO A 118 5.92 -2.34 -13.69
CA PRO A 118 4.55 -2.37 -14.19
C PRO A 118 3.55 -2.91 -13.15
N SER A 119 3.22 -2.10 -12.14
CA SER A 119 2.38 -2.53 -11.03
C SER A 119 0.89 -2.18 -11.16
N MET A 120 0.50 -1.15 -11.91
CA MET A 120 -0.83 -0.53 -11.84
C MET A 120 -1.97 -1.53 -12.07
N MET A 121 -1.91 -2.30 -13.16
CA MET A 121 -3.03 -3.18 -13.51
C MET A 121 -3.13 -4.42 -12.61
N SER A 122 -1.99 -4.99 -12.25
CA SER A 122 -1.93 -6.10 -11.29
C SER A 122 -2.44 -5.63 -9.93
N PHE A 123 -1.96 -4.48 -9.45
CA PHE A 123 -2.43 -3.86 -8.22
C PHE A 123 -3.95 -3.67 -8.25
N LYS A 124 -4.51 -3.03 -9.28
CA LYS A 124 -5.97 -2.80 -9.37
C LYS A 124 -6.78 -4.10 -9.33
N LYS A 125 -6.29 -5.16 -9.98
CA LYS A 125 -6.93 -6.49 -10.03
C LYS A 125 -6.92 -7.21 -8.68
N TYR A 126 -5.84 -7.08 -7.92
CA TYR A 126 -5.65 -7.77 -6.64
C TYR A 126 -6.13 -6.95 -5.43
N HIS A 127 -6.07 -5.62 -5.50
CA HIS A 127 -6.49 -4.74 -4.42
C HIS A 127 -8.02 -4.71 -4.22
N ALA A 128 -8.82 -4.91 -5.27
CA ALA A 128 -10.27 -4.90 -5.11
C ALA A 128 -10.77 -6.03 -4.18
N PRO A 129 -10.36 -7.31 -4.34
CA PRO A 129 -10.65 -8.38 -3.37
C PRO A 129 -10.25 -8.07 -1.93
N HIS A 130 -9.14 -7.37 -1.69
CA HIS A 130 -8.69 -6.99 -0.35
C HIS A 130 -9.75 -6.13 0.37
N HIS A 131 -10.37 -5.17 -0.31
CA HIS A 131 -11.46 -4.37 0.27
C HIS A 131 -12.74 -5.18 0.55
N TYR A 132 -13.07 -6.14 -0.31
CA TYR A 132 -14.29 -6.95 -0.19
C TYR A 132 -14.17 -8.10 0.82
N HIS A 133 -12.98 -8.68 0.93
CA HIS A 133 -12.68 -9.87 1.71
C HIS A 133 -11.58 -9.59 2.75
N LEU A 134 -11.53 -8.37 3.26
CA LEU A 134 -10.52 -7.94 4.22
C LEU A 134 -10.32 -8.98 5.32
N ASN A 135 -9.05 -9.36 5.51
CA ASN A 135 -8.59 -10.32 6.52
C ASN A 135 -9.12 -11.76 6.34
N ASP A 136 -9.78 -12.10 5.22
CA ASP A 136 -10.11 -13.48 4.88
C ASP A 136 -8.83 -14.23 4.45
N ALA A 137 -8.49 -15.32 5.16
CA ALA A 137 -7.25 -16.07 4.94
C ALA A 137 -7.07 -16.59 3.49
N GLU A 138 -8.18 -16.85 2.78
CA GLU A 138 -8.16 -17.45 1.45
C GLU A 138 -8.46 -16.43 0.34
N LYS A 139 -9.11 -15.31 0.68
CA LYS A 139 -9.64 -14.35 -0.30
C LYS A 139 -9.01 -12.96 -0.22
N ASP A 140 -8.27 -12.64 0.85
CA ASP A 140 -7.47 -11.42 0.96
C ASP A 140 -6.05 -11.67 0.40
N PRO A 141 -5.68 -11.11 -0.77
CA PRO A 141 -4.34 -11.28 -1.34
C PRO A 141 -3.23 -10.69 -0.47
N ASP A 142 -3.56 -9.74 0.42
CA ASP A 142 -2.58 -9.06 1.26
C ASP A 142 -2.31 -9.83 2.55
N ALA A 143 -3.10 -10.86 2.88
CA ALA A 143 -2.89 -11.69 4.07
C ALA A 143 -1.58 -12.50 3.96
N PRO A 144 -0.65 -12.37 4.92
CA PRO A 144 0.55 -13.20 4.94
C PRO A 144 0.23 -14.68 5.06
N THR A 145 1.06 -15.51 4.44
CA THR A 145 0.97 -16.97 4.59
C THR A 145 1.37 -17.42 6.00
N THR A 146 0.95 -18.61 6.40
CA THR A 146 1.40 -19.24 7.66
C THR A 146 2.92 -19.47 7.69
N TRP A 147 3.54 -19.69 6.53
CA TRP A 147 4.98 -19.78 6.40
C TRP A 147 5.66 -18.43 6.68
N GLU A 148 5.18 -17.33 6.08
CA GLU A 148 5.71 -15.99 6.36
C GLU A 148 5.58 -15.64 7.85
N ALA A 149 4.41 -15.91 8.42
CA ALA A 149 4.12 -15.74 9.85
C ALA A 149 5.09 -16.53 10.75
N GLY A 150 5.42 -17.77 10.40
CA GLY A 150 6.33 -18.61 11.17
C GLY A 150 7.81 -18.32 10.94
N PHE A 151 8.19 -17.90 9.73
CA PHE A 151 9.59 -17.70 9.35
C PHE A 151 10.12 -16.33 9.77
N PHE A 152 9.37 -15.26 9.52
CA PHE A 152 9.76 -13.88 9.80
C PHE A 152 9.38 -13.45 11.22
N ASN A 153 9.94 -14.14 12.21
CA ASN A 153 9.60 -13.99 13.62
C ASN A 153 10.76 -13.49 14.51
N THR A 154 11.88 -13.08 13.92
CA THR A 154 13.02 -12.46 14.63
C THR A 154 13.31 -11.08 14.04
N PRO A 155 13.96 -10.16 14.78
CA PRO A 155 14.21 -8.80 14.29
C PRO A 155 14.91 -8.75 12.93
N TRP A 156 15.98 -9.51 12.74
CA TRP A 156 16.71 -9.54 11.47
C TRP A 156 15.86 -10.08 10.31
N ARG A 157 15.03 -11.10 10.57
CA ARG A 157 14.13 -11.64 9.55
C ARG A 157 13.00 -10.66 9.23
N LYS A 158 12.43 -9.99 10.24
CA LYS A 158 11.41 -8.95 10.02
C LYS A 158 11.97 -7.75 9.28
N ALA A 159 13.21 -7.36 9.53
CA ALA A 159 13.91 -6.36 8.73
C ALA A 159 14.07 -6.82 7.27
N ALA A 160 14.48 -8.07 7.04
CA ALA A 160 14.54 -8.64 5.69
C ALA A 160 13.17 -8.69 5.00
N TRP A 161 12.11 -9.00 5.76
CA TRP A 161 10.75 -8.98 5.25
C TRP A 161 10.34 -7.57 4.82
N MET A 162 10.61 -6.56 5.65
CA MET A 162 10.37 -5.15 5.31
C MET A 162 11.17 -4.69 4.10
N MET A 163 12.44 -5.10 3.96
CA MET A 163 13.24 -4.77 2.77
C MET A 163 12.65 -5.37 1.49
N CYS A 164 12.08 -6.57 1.57
CA CYS A 164 11.48 -7.29 0.45
C CYS A 164 9.96 -7.07 0.35
N GLN A 165 9.40 -6.08 1.03
CA GLN A 165 7.96 -5.91 1.15
C GLN A 165 7.26 -5.76 -0.21
N SER A 166 7.85 -4.99 -1.12
CA SER A 166 7.40 -4.83 -2.50
C SER A 166 7.31 -6.17 -3.25
N LEU A 167 8.25 -7.10 -3.01
CA LEU A 167 8.24 -8.43 -3.61
C LEU A 167 7.12 -9.29 -3.04
N PHE A 168 6.84 -9.21 -1.73
CA PHE A 168 5.71 -9.93 -1.14
C PHE A 168 4.38 -9.44 -1.72
N TYR A 169 4.18 -8.12 -1.81
CA TYR A 169 2.97 -7.56 -2.42
C TYR A 169 2.81 -7.94 -3.91
N ALA A 170 3.92 -8.00 -4.65
CA ALA A 170 3.88 -8.37 -6.07
C ALA A 170 3.68 -9.88 -6.31
N LEU A 171 4.36 -10.72 -5.54
CA LEU A 171 4.48 -12.16 -5.83
C LEU A 171 3.52 -13.02 -4.99
N ARG A 172 3.22 -12.64 -3.74
CA ARG A 172 2.32 -13.42 -2.88
C ARG A 172 0.96 -13.66 -3.56
N PRO A 173 0.29 -12.65 -4.15
CA PRO A 173 -1.03 -12.88 -4.77
C PRO A 173 -0.98 -13.84 -5.96
N LEU A 174 0.16 -13.95 -6.66
CA LEU A 174 0.32 -14.89 -7.76
C LEU A 174 0.41 -16.35 -7.30
N ILE A 175 0.77 -16.57 -6.03
CA ILE A 175 0.90 -17.88 -5.41
C ILE A 175 -0.36 -18.22 -4.62
N THR A 176 -0.87 -17.29 -3.80
CA THR A 176 -2.00 -17.53 -2.89
C THR A 176 -3.36 -17.40 -3.58
N MET A 177 -3.47 -16.55 -4.60
CA MET A 177 -4.69 -16.36 -5.38
C MET A 177 -4.36 -16.21 -6.88
N PRO A 178 -3.82 -17.26 -7.52
CA PRO A 178 -3.42 -17.20 -8.93
C PRO A 178 -4.62 -16.83 -9.80
N LYS A 179 -4.45 -15.80 -10.63
CA LYS A 179 -5.44 -15.38 -11.64
C LYS A 179 -4.76 -15.30 -13.00
N PRO A 180 -5.45 -15.67 -14.09
CA PRO A 180 -4.88 -15.56 -15.43
C PRO A 180 -4.48 -14.11 -15.74
N PRO A 181 -3.34 -13.86 -16.42
CA PRO A 181 -2.95 -12.53 -16.84
C PRO A 181 -3.99 -11.92 -17.79
N SER A 182 -4.39 -10.68 -17.54
CA SER A 182 -5.29 -9.93 -18.42
C SER A 182 -4.52 -9.19 -19.52
N ALA A 183 -5.21 -8.87 -20.61
CA ALA A 183 -4.63 -8.05 -21.68
C ALA A 183 -4.10 -6.70 -21.20
N LYS A 184 -4.75 -6.10 -20.18
CA LYS A 184 -4.30 -4.83 -19.59
C LYS A 184 -3.02 -4.99 -18.76
N GLU A 185 -2.88 -6.08 -18.01
CA GLU A 185 -1.62 -6.41 -17.30
C GLU A 185 -0.48 -6.63 -18.29
N ILE A 186 -0.71 -7.41 -19.35
CA ILE A 186 0.28 -7.64 -20.42
C ILE A 186 0.67 -6.32 -21.08
N PHE A 187 -0.31 -5.47 -21.42
CA PHE A 187 -0.04 -4.15 -21.99
C PHE A 187 0.79 -3.27 -21.04
N ASN A 188 0.45 -3.21 -19.75
CA ASN A 188 1.21 -2.44 -18.75
C ASN A 188 2.67 -2.92 -18.68
N VAL A 189 2.90 -4.23 -18.68
CA VAL A 189 4.24 -4.84 -18.69
C VAL A 189 5.01 -4.44 -19.95
N VAL A 190 4.43 -4.66 -21.13
CA VAL A 190 5.09 -4.31 -22.40
C VAL A 190 5.38 -2.82 -22.46
N PHE A 191 4.43 -1.98 -22.06
CA PHE A 191 4.56 -0.52 -22.10
C PHE A 191 5.72 -0.02 -21.22
N VAL A 192 5.79 -0.46 -19.97
CA VAL A 192 6.85 -0.05 -19.03
C VAL A 192 8.19 -0.63 -19.44
N LEU A 193 8.27 -1.93 -19.72
CA LEU A 193 9.55 -2.55 -20.08
C LEU A 193 10.09 -2.03 -21.43
N SER A 194 9.23 -1.69 -22.38
CA SER A 194 9.67 -1.06 -23.63
C SER A 194 10.24 0.33 -23.38
N PHE A 195 9.61 1.13 -22.51
CA PHE A 195 10.11 2.44 -22.14
C PHE A 195 11.44 2.35 -21.39
N ASP A 196 11.56 1.44 -20.41
CA ASP A 196 12.80 1.22 -19.65
C ASP A 196 13.92 0.75 -20.59
N ALA A 197 13.61 -0.15 -21.53
CA ALA A 197 14.57 -0.58 -22.55
C ALA A 197 15.02 0.61 -23.42
N LEU A 198 14.09 1.44 -23.91
CA LEU A 198 14.42 2.65 -24.68
C LEU A 198 15.31 3.62 -23.88
N LEU A 199 15.05 3.82 -22.59
CA LEU A 199 15.92 4.59 -21.72
C LEU A 199 17.32 3.98 -21.65
N VAL A 200 17.45 2.68 -21.40
CA VAL A 200 18.75 2.00 -21.36
C VAL A 200 19.49 2.13 -22.70
N TYR A 201 18.80 1.95 -23.82
CA TYR A 201 19.37 2.09 -25.17
C TYR A 201 19.79 3.52 -25.52
N SER A 202 19.22 4.55 -24.87
CA SER A 202 19.60 5.96 -25.09
C SER A 202 21.02 6.29 -24.61
N GLY A 203 21.68 5.39 -23.87
CA GLY A 203 23.07 5.48 -23.46
C GLY A 203 23.28 5.50 -21.93
N PRO A 204 24.49 5.83 -21.46
CA PRO A 204 24.85 5.69 -20.04
C PRO A 204 23.97 6.50 -19.08
N THR A 205 23.51 7.68 -19.52
CA THR A 205 22.61 8.52 -18.72
C THR A 205 21.25 7.84 -18.55
N GLY A 206 20.67 7.32 -19.64
CA GLY A 206 19.37 6.66 -19.60
C GLY A 206 19.39 5.34 -18.82
N PHE A 207 20.48 4.55 -18.93
CA PHE A 207 20.68 3.39 -18.06
C PHE A 207 20.68 3.77 -16.58
N ARG A 208 21.41 4.83 -16.20
CA ARG A 208 21.46 5.30 -14.82
C ARG A 208 20.13 5.85 -14.33
N MET A 209 19.32 6.48 -15.20
CA MET A 209 17.95 6.90 -14.86
C MET A 209 17.03 5.71 -14.60
N ALA A 210 17.03 4.70 -15.47
CA ALA A 210 16.24 3.49 -15.29
C ALA A 210 16.64 2.75 -13.99
N LEU A 211 17.95 2.60 -13.75
CA LEU A 211 18.47 2.02 -12.52
C LEU A 211 18.07 2.83 -11.28
N PHE A 212 18.12 4.16 -11.35
CA PHE A 212 17.72 5.04 -10.25
C PHE A 212 16.25 4.84 -9.90
N ASN A 213 15.35 4.85 -10.89
CA ASN A 213 13.91 4.65 -10.69
C ASN A 213 13.63 3.26 -10.12
N PHE A 214 14.25 2.21 -10.66
CA PHE A 214 14.09 0.84 -10.16
C PHE A 214 14.52 0.71 -8.70
N ILE A 215 15.71 1.20 -8.34
CA ILE A 215 16.21 1.15 -6.95
C ILE A 215 15.34 2.01 -6.04
N SER A 216 14.94 3.20 -6.50
CA SER A 216 14.04 4.09 -5.74
C SER A 216 12.74 3.39 -5.38
N THR A 217 12.10 2.74 -6.35
CA THR A 217 10.85 1.99 -6.13
C THR A 217 11.05 0.80 -5.20
N LEU A 218 12.10 0.01 -5.40
CA LEU A 218 12.40 -1.15 -4.55
C LEU A 218 12.63 -0.75 -3.10
N LEU A 219 13.44 0.28 -2.87
CA LEU A 219 13.82 0.74 -1.55
C LEU A 219 12.72 1.58 -0.87
N GLY A 220 12.01 2.42 -1.63
CA GLY A 220 10.91 3.25 -1.15
C GLY A 220 9.73 2.44 -0.66
N MET A 221 9.41 1.33 -1.35
CA MET A 221 8.40 0.36 -0.90
C MET A 221 8.95 -0.72 0.05
N GLY A 222 10.24 -0.65 0.40
CA GLY A 222 10.94 -1.56 1.30
C GLY A 222 11.09 -0.98 2.72
N ILE A 223 12.30 -1.03 3.29
CA ILE A 223 12.60 -0.27 4.52
C ILE A 223 12.67 1.21 4.17
N HIS A 224 11.57 1.92 4.39
CA HIS A 224 11.47 3.38 4.27
C HIS A 224 10.45 3.89 5.29
N PRO A 225 10.62 5.10 5.87
CA PRO A 225 9.66 5.68 6.81
C PRO A 225 8.21 5.64 6.32
N ILE A 226 7.98 5.97 5.04
CA ILE A 226 6.64 5.98 4.46
C ILE A 226 6.03 4.57 4.33
N ALA A 227 6.85 3.54 4.09
CA ALA A 227 6.42 2.15 3.93
C ALA A 227 5.88 1.54 5.23
N GLY A 228 6.01 2.23 6.36
CA GLY A 228 5.34 1.86 7.61
C GLY A 228 3.81 1.81 7.48
N HIS A 229 3.23 2.44 6.46
CA HIS A 229 1.80 2.36 6.18
C HIS A 229 1.34 0.90 5.97
N PHE A 230 2.11 0.09 5.22
CA PHE A 230 1.80 -1.33 4.97
C PHE A 230 1.64 -2.16 6.25
N ILE A 231 2.33 -1.77 7.32
CA ILE A 231 2.18 -2.38 8.63
C ILE A 231 1.04 -1.70 9.40
N SER A 232 1.09 -0.37 9.50
CA SER A 232 0.17 0.40 10.33
C SER A 232 -1.29 0.14 9.97
N GLU A 233 -1.57 -0.10 8.69
CA GLU A 233 -2.93 -0.19 8.17
C GLU A 233 -3.64 -1.47 8.60
N HIS A 234 -2.93 -2.59 8.76
CA HIS A 234 -3.54 -3.92 8.88
C HIS A 234 -2.92 -4.82 9.96
N TYR A 235 -1.85 -4.40 10.62
CA TYR A 235 -1.23 -5.18 11.68
C TYR A 235 -1.63 -4.64 13.05
N ASP A 236 -2.08 -5.55 13.91
CA ASP A 236 -2.41 -5.24 15.29
C ASP A 236 -1.12 -5.15 16.11
N LEU A 237 -0.66 -3.91 16.29
CA LEU A 237 0.47 -3.56 17.14
C LEU A 237 0.05 -3.04 18.52
N TYR A 238 -1.25 -2.86 18.76
CA TYR A 238 -1.77 -2.44 20.07
C TYR A 238 -1.90 -3.62 21.03
N ASN A 239 -2.03 -4.84 20.48
CA ASN A 239 -2.19 -6.07 21.26
C ASN A 239 -3.35 -6.00 22.24
N ASP A 240 -4.43 -5.35 21.83
CA ASP A 240 -5.62 -5.21 22.64
C ASP A 240 -6.72 -6.18 22.20
N ASP A 241 -7.70 -6.37 23.07
CA ASP A 241 -8.84 -7.23 22.76
C ASP A 241 -9.89 -6.54 21.88
N SER A 242 -9.63 -5.31 21.39
CA SER A 242 -10.59 -4.46 20.67
C SER A 242 -11.14 -5.13 19.41
N GLY A 243 -10.30 -5.90 18.71
CA GLY A 243 -10.68 -6.49 17.43
C GLY A 243 -10.76 -5.50 16.29
N GLN A 244 -10.12 -4.34 16.45
CA GLN A 244 -9.90 -3.41 15.36
C GLN A 244 -9.03 -4.07 14.28
N GLU A 245 -9.54 -4.10 13.06
CA GLU A 245 -8.91 -4.81 11.92
C GLU A 245 -8.06 -3.92 11.03
N THR A 246 -8.26 -2.60 11.14
CA THR A 246 -7.54 -1.58 10.38
C THR A 246 -7.26 -0.37 11.26
N TYR A 247 -6.16 0.32 11.02
CA TYR A 247 -5.75 1.46 11.85
C TYR A 247 -5.44 2.67 10.98
N SER A 248 -5.88 3.84 11.45
CA SER A 248 -5.60 5.11 10.79
C SER A 248 -4.31 5.73 11.33
N TYR A 249 -3.62 6.43 10.45
CA TYR A 249 -2.44 7.24 10.69
C TYR A 249 -2.77 8.73 10.48
N TYR A 250 -2.59 9.53 11.53
CA TYR A 250 -2.85 10.99 11.50
C TYR A 250 -1.57 11.84 11.56
N GLY A 251 -0.42 11.25 11.24
CA GLY A 251 0.85 11.97 11.24
C GLY A 251 1.18 12.68 9.91
N PRO A 252 2.29 13.44 9.87
CA PRO A 252 2.60 14.34 8.77
C PRO A 252 2.96 13.64 7.45
N LEU A 253 3.45 12.39 7.50
CA LEU A 253 3.79 11.65 6.28
C LEU A 253 2.56 11.35 5.42
N ASN A 254 1.37 11.51 5.96
CA ASN A 254 0.13 11.22 5.27
C ASN A 254 -0.10 12.17 4.09
N TYR A 255 0.48 13.37 4.14
CA TYR A 255 0.50 14.31 3.02
C TYR A 255 1.12 13.68 1.76
N PHE A 256 2.22 12.95 1.91
CA PHE A 256 2.91 12.21 0.84
C PHE A 256 2.23 10.88 0.47
N ALA A 257 1.04 10.66 1.02
CA ALA A 257 0.25 9.45 0.87
C ALA A 257 -1.17 9.76 0.42
N PHE A 258 -1.40 10.97 -0.10
CA PHE A 258 -2.74 11.47 -0.48
C PHE A 258 -3.76 11.40 0.65
N ASN A 259 -3.33 11.39 1.91
CA ASN A 259 -4.14 11.14 3.10
C ASN A 259 -4.77 9.74 3.19
N VAL A 260 -4.31 8.73 2.43
CA VAL A 260 -4.83 7.35 2.55
C VAL A 260 -4.62 6.77 3.96
N GLY A 261 -3.66 7.30 4.72
CA GLY A 261 -3.48 6.97 6.13
C GLY A 261 -4.71 7.23 6.99
N TYR A 262 -5.71 8.01 6.53
CA TYR A 262 -7.08 7.95 7.08
C TYR A 262 -7.73 6.61 6.66
N HIS A 263 -7.14 5.51 7.09
CA HIS A 263 -7.34 4.19 6.49
C HIS A 263 -8.66 3.55 6.91
N ASN A 264 -9.10 3.80 8.15
CA ASN A 264 -10.45 3.41 8.58
C ASN A 264 -11.51 4.12 7.74
N GLU A 265 -11.34 5.43 7.53
CA GLU A 265 -12.21 6.25 6.70
C GLU A 265 -12.19 5.76 5.25
N HIS A 266 -11.01 5.42 4.74
CA HIS A 266 -10.84 4.85 3.40
C HIS A 266 -11.58 3.51 3.24
N HIS A 267 -11.39 2.56 4.14
CA HIS A 267 -12.12 1.28 4.07
C HIS A 267 -13.62 1.42 4.27
N ASP A 268 -14.08 2.41 5.06
CA ASP A 268 -15.50 2.73 5.17
C ASP A 268 -16.02 3.38 3.88
N PHE A 269 -15.21 4.20 3.22
CA PHE A 269 -15.59 5.04 2.10
C PHE A 269 -14.58 5.02 0.94
N PRO A 270 -14.32 3.87 0.28
CA PRO A 270 -13.23 3.73 -0.70
C PRO A 270 -13.50 4.45 -2.04
N LYS A 271 -14.61 5.19 -2.12
CA LYS A 271 -15.00 6.03 -3.26
C LYS A 271 -14.92 7.54 -2.94
N ILE A 272 -14.37 7.90 -1.79
CA ILE A 272 -14.02 9.27 -1.41
C ILE A 272 -12.52 9.41 -1.64
N SER A 273 -12.11 10.43 -2.39
CA SER A 273 -10.68 10.71 -2.59
C SER A 273 -9.99 10.98 -1.26
N GLY A 274 -8.75 10.53 -1.14
CA GLY A 274 -7.85 10.83 -0.05
C GLY A 274 -7.82 12.31 0.36
N PHE A 275 -7.87 13.25 -0.60
CA PHE A 275 -7.94 14.68 -0.29
C PHE A 275 -9.17 15.11 0.54
N ASN A 276 -10.22 14.28 0.58
CA ASN A 276 -11.46 14.51 1.32
C ASN A 276 -11.64 13.57 2.51
N LEU A 277 -10.79 12.54 2.70
CA LEU A 277 -10.87 11.66 3.87
C LEU A 277 -10.78 12.39 5.22
N PRO A 278 -9.93 13.43 5.41
CA PRO A 278 -9.94 14.20 6.65
C PRO A 278 -11.30 14.83 6.99
N LYS A 279 -12.11 15.15 5.96
CA LYS A 279 -13.47 15.69 6.16
C LYS A 279 -14.43 14.63 6.70
N VAL A 280 -14.22 13.36 6.38
CA VAL A 280 -15.02 12.25 6.91
C VAL A 280 -14.86 12.19 8.43
N THR A 281 -13.63 12.20 8.92
CA THR A 281 -13.32 12.25 10.36
C THR A 281 -13.88 13.51 11.02
N ALA A 282 -13.79 14.66 10.35
CA ALA A 282 -14.32 15.93 10.87
C ALA A 282 -15.87 15.93 10.98
N ILE A 283 -16.57 15.27 10.06
CA ILE A 283 -18.04 15.17 10.07
C ILE A 283 -18.54 14.13 11.08
N ALA A 284 -17.84 13.00 11.20
CA ALA A 284 -18.26 11.85 12.01
C ALA A 284 -17.20 11.43 13.05
N PRO A 285 -16.69 12.36 13.89
CA PRO A 285 -15.53 12.11 14.74
C PRO A 285 -15.75 10.98 15.76
N GLU A 286 -16.97 10.81 16.27
CA GLU A 286 -17.29 9.80 17.27
C GLU A 286 -17.11 8.36 16.78
N PHE A 287 -17.09 8.15 15.45
CA PHE A 287 -16.86 6.85 14.84
C PHE A 287 -15.37 6.49 14.71
N TYR A 288 -14.48 7.47 14.86
CA TYR A 288 -13.03 7.32 14.64
C TYR A 288 -12.18 7.66 15.86
N MET A 289 -12.58 8.64 16.69
CA MET A 289 -11.78 9.11 17.84
C MET A 289 -11.63 8.07 18.96
N ASN A 290 -12.50 7.06 19.00
CA ASN A 290 -12.43 5.95 19.95
C ASN A 290 -11.64 4.74 19.40
N LEU A 291 -11.17 4.80 18.15
CA LEU A 291 -10.32 3.78 17.55
C LEU A 291 -8.86 4.05 17.88
N ASN A 292 -8.04 3.00 17.82
CA ASN A 292 -6.61 3.10 18.03
C ASN A 292 -5.93 3.76 16.81
N PRO A 293 -5.22 4.90 16.98
CA PRO A 293 -4.59 5.61 15.88
C PRO A 293 -3.06 5.66 15.98
N HIS A 294 -2.40 5.56 14.83
CA HIS A 294 -0.95 5.72 14.73
C HIS A 294 -0.55 7.17 14.40
N TYR A 295 0.62 7.59 14.88
CA TYR A 295 1.15 8.95 14.65
C TYR A 295 2.56 9.01 14.06
N SER A 296 3.28 7.87 14.01
CA SER A 296 4.61 7.79 13.39
C SER A 296 4.83 6.46 12.68
N TRP A 297 4.84 6.46 11.34
CA TRP A 297 5.16 5.26 10.56
C TRP A 297 6.59 4.77 10.79
N SER A 298 7.56 5.66 11.02
CA SER A 298 8.92 5.25 11.41
C SER A 298 8.92 4.47 12.73
N LYS A 299 8.12 4.90 13.72
CA LYS A 299 7.96 4.17 14.98
C LYS A 299 7.32 2.81 14.72
N ILE A 300 6.31 2.74 13.86
CA ILE A 300 5.65 1.48 13.48
C ILE A 300 6.63 0.49 12.85
N VAL A 301 7.48 0.94 11.92
CA VAL A 301 8.54 0.09 11.35
C VAL A 301 9.49 -0.40 12.45
N TYR A 302 9.91 0.47 13.36
CA TYR A 302 10.77 0.10 14.48
C TYR A 302 10.12 -0.93 15.41
N ASP A 303 8.89 -0.68 15.87
CA ASP A 303 8.15 -1.57 16.77
C ASP A 303 7.88 -2.93 16.10
N TYR A 304 7.55 -2.92 14.80
CA TYR A 304 7.36 -4.15 14.03
C TYR A 304 8.64 -4.97 13.92
N ILE A 305 9.79 -4.34 13.71
CA ILE A 305 11.07 -5.06 13.62
C ILE A 305 11.54 -5.52 15.00
N MET A 306 11.48 -4.65 16.00
CA MET A 306 12.12 -4.89 17.30
C MET A 306 11.23 -5.61 18.32
N GLY A 307 9.90 -5.51 18.18
CA GLY A 307 8.96 -6.15 19.10
C GLY A 307 9.12 -7.67 19.11
N SER A 308 9.11 -8.29 20.30
CA SER A 308 9.18 -9.76 20.42
C SER A 308 7.86 -10.45 20.10
N ASP A 309 6.76 -9.69 20.13
CA ASP A 309 5.39 -10.10 19.88
C ASP A 309 4.81 -9.46 18.62
N THR A 310 5.67 -9.02 17.69
CA THR A 310 5.28 -8.46 16.38
C THR A 310 5.81 -9.32 15.23
N GLY A 311 5.16 -9.27 14.06
CA GLY A 311 5.56 -9.99 12.84
C GLY A 311 4.38 -10.25 11.89
N PRO A 312 4.57 -11.00 10.79
CA PRO A 312 3.51 -11.19 9.80
C PRO A 312 2.24 -11.88 10.36
N TYR A 313 2.37 -12.58 11.49
CA TYR A 313 1.28 -13.25 12.20
C TYR A 313 0.35 -12.29 12.97
N LYS A 314 0.76 -11.04 13.22
CA LYS A 314 -0.02 -10.02 13.95
C LYS A 314 -1.06 -9.33 13.09
N ARG A 315 -1.71 -10.10 12.23
CA ARG A 315 -2.88 -9.65 11.47
C ARG A 315 -4.08 -10.40 12.01
N ILE A 316 -5.20 -9.70 12.16
CA ILE A 316 -6.48 -10.37 12.44
C ILE A 316 -6.82 -11.15 11.19
N ILE A 317 -7.09 -12.45 11.31
CA ILE A 317 -7.46 -13.29 10.16
C ILE A 317 -8.79 -13.96 10.46
N ARG A 318 -9.74 -13.73 9.55
CA ARG A 318 -11.03 -14.40 9.50
C ARG A 318 -10.85 -15.72 8.76
N ARG A 319 -11.40 -16.78 9.34
CA ARG A 319 -11.64 -18.04 8.63
C ARG A 319 -13.14 -18.17 8.46
N GLU A 320 -13.61 -18.56 7.28
CA GLU A 320 -14.99 -19.04 7.17
C GLU A 320 -15.19 -20.14 8.21
N ARG A 321 -16.28 -20.07 8.98
CA ARG A 321 -16.68 -21.22 9.80
C ARG A 321 -16.84 -22.40 8.84
N PRO A 322 -16.29 -23.58 9.15
CA PRO A 322 -16.56 -24.77 8.34
C PRO A 322 -18.07 -24.86 8.15
N LYS A 323 -18.54 -25.04 6.91
CA LYS A 323 -19.94 -25.43 6.70
C LYS A 323 -20.18 -26.62 7.61
N ALA A 324 -21.10 -26.48 8.57
CA ALA A 324 -21.52 -27.61 9.38
C ALA A 324 -21.91 -28.72 8.41
N GLN A 325 -21.23 -29.86 8.50
CA GLN A 325 -21.58 -31.06 7.75
C GLN A 325 -22.94 -31.59 8.19
#